data_AF-A0A8B2P120-F1
#
_entry.id   AF-A0A8B2P120-F1
#
_cell.length_a   1.000
_cell.length_b   1.000
_cell.length_c   1.000
_cell.angle_alpha   90.00
_cell.angle_beta   90.00
_cell.angle_gamma   90.00
#
_symmetry.space_group_name_H-M   'P 1'
#
loop_
_entity.id
_entity.type
_entity.pdbx_description
1 polymer ?
#
loop_
_entity_poly.entity_id
_entity_poly.type
_entity_poly.pdbx_seq_one_letter_code
_entity_poly.pdbx_strand_id
1 'polypeptide(L)'
;MSSAKRTDPKLWEDVKREITRSDKGGRAGEWSARKAQLAVSEYKRRGGGYVGPRSPDNDLDRWTAEDWGTKSGKRSMDTGERYLPRKAREALSDEEYRRTSAKKRRDSREGQQFSHQPDEIAAKTAKHRHGSALGGAPSKSDLMQLARMLDISGRSRMDKDDLKDAVLQAATDDDTASKGALMTLARMLDVSGRSEMSKSDLRQAIAEATHSAAPA
;
A
#
# COMPACT_ATOMS: atom_id res chain seq x y z
N MET A 1 -6.34 -0.46 17.69
CA MET A 1 -7.18 0.67 17.24
C MET A 1 -8.49 0.18 16.62
N SER A 2 -9.64 0.62 17.13
CA SER A 2 -10.95 0.37 16.54
C SER A 2 -11.11 1.18 15.24
N SER A 3 -11.66 0.58 14.19
CA SER A 3 -12.02 1.34 12.99
C SER A 3 -13.24 2.22 13.26
N ALA A 4 -13.28 3.38 12.61
CA ALA A 4 -14.42 4.29 12.73
C ALA A 4 -15.72 3.57 12.29
N LYS A 5 -16.75 3.64 13.13
CA LYS A 5 -18.05 3.00 12.88
C LYS A 5 -18.93 3.92 12.07
N ARG A 6 -19.65 3.38 11.08
CA ARG A 6 -20.62 4.16 10.29
C ARG A 6 -21.79 4.60 11.17
N THR A 7 -22.22 5.85 11.05
CA THR A 7 -23.38 6.38 11.80
C THR A 7 -24.70 5.80 11.31
N ASP A 8 -24.79 5.53 10.01
CA ASP A 8 -25.95 4.93 9.36
C ASP A 8 -25.53 3.73 8.49
N PRO A 9 -25.65 2.50 9.01
CA PRO A 9 -25.34 1.29 8.24
C PRO A 9 -26.35 1.00 7.11
N LYS A 10 -27.61 1.41 7.24
CA LYS A 10 -28.64 1.14 6.22
C LYS A 10 -28.40 2.00 4.98
N LEU A 11 -28.13 3.29 5.19
CA LEU A 11 -27.73 4.20 4.11
C LEU A 11 -26.47 3.71 3.39
N TRP A 12 -25.51 3.14 4.13
CA TRP A 12 -24.31 2.56 3.53
C TRP A 12 -24.62 1.38 2.60
N GLU A 13 -25.48 0.44 3.03
CA GLU A 13 -25.85 -0.70 2.18
C GLU A 13 -26.65 -0.25 0.94
N ASP A 14 -27.48 0.77 1.06
CA ASP A 14 -28.20 1.37 -0.07
C ASP A 14 -27.25 2.00 -1.09
N VAL A 15 -26.32 2.84 -0.63
CA VAL A 15 -25.29 3.45 -1.48
C VAL A 15 -24.40 2.39 -2.12
N LYS A 16 -23.95 1.40 -1.34
CA LYS A 16 -23.12 0.30 -1.84
C LYS A 16 -23.83 -0.47 -2.95
N ARG A 17 -25.11 -0.79 -2.76
CA ARG A 17 -25.94 -1.50 -3.76
C ARG A 17 -26.12 -0.67 -5.04
N GLU A 18 -26.41 0.62 -4.91
CA GLU A 18 -26.58 1.52 -6.05
C GLU A 18 -25.29 1.65 -6.87
N ILE A 19 -24.16 1.93 -6.20
CA ILE A 19 -22.86 2.05 -6.86
C ILE A 19 -22.43 0.72 -7.49
N THR A 20 -22.70 -0.42 -6.84
CA THR A 20 -22.41 -1.74 -7.39
C THR A 20 -23.17 -1.97 -8.69
N ARG A 21 -24.45 -1.57 -8.79
CA ARG A 21 -25.26 -1.70 -10.01
C ARG A 21 -24.83 -0.75 -11.12
N SER A 22 -24.22 0.38 -10.80
CA SER A 22 -23.75 1.34 -11.80
C SER A 22 -22.54 0.83 -12.61
N ASP A 23 -22.32 1.41 -13.79
CA ASP A 23 -21.12 1.24 -14.63
C ASP A 23 -19.97 2.19 -14.24
N LYS A 24 -20.15 2.94 -13.14
CA LYS A 24 -19.14 3.88 -12.62
C LYS A 24 -18.10 3.13 -11.82
N GLY A 25 -16.83 3.30 -12.16
CA GLY A 25 -15.71 2.68 -11.46
C GLY A 25 -15.53 1.17 -11.70
N GLY A 26 -16.20 0.59 -12.69
CA GLY A 26 -16.10 -0.83 -13.02
C GLY A 26 -17.34 -1.31 -13.79
N ARG A 27 -17.42 -2.60 -14.12
CA ARG A 27 -18.61 -3.15 -14.79
C ARG A 27 -19.81 -3.10 -13.83
N ALA A 28 -20.99 -2.94 -14.39
CA ALA A 28 -22.25 -3.01 -13.64
C ALA A 28 -22.38 -4.37 -12.94
N GLY A 29 -22.85 -4.36 -11.69
CA GLY A 29 -23.00 -5.55 -10.85
C GLY A 29 -21.73 -6.00 -10.11
N GLU A 30 -20.55 -5.51 -10.48
CA GLU A 30 -19.29 -5.87 -9.83
C GLU A 30 -18.89 -4.87 -8.75
N TRP A 31 -18.20 -5.36 -7.71
CA TRP A 31 -17.55 -4.51 -6.71
C TRP A 31 -16.07 -4.26 -7.07
N SER A 32 -15.63 -3.01 -6.95
CA SER A 32 -14.25 -2.59 -7.25
C SER A 32 -13.75 -1.56 -6.23
N ALA A 33 -12.44 -1.35 -6.17
CA ALA A 33 -11.85 -0.31 -5.31
C ALA A 33 -12.37 1.10 -5.67
N ARG A 34 -12.51 1.41 -6.97
CA ARG A 34 -13.04 2.72 -7.41
C ARG A 34 -14.49 2.89 -7.00
N LYS A 35 -15.30 1.82 -7.03
CA LYS A 35 -16.66 1.82 -6.50
C LYS A 35 -16.68 2.02 -4.99
N ALA A 36 -15.73 1.46 -4.24
CA ALA A 36 -15.60 1.73 -2.82
C ALA A 36 -15.36 3.22 -2.52
N GLN A 37 -14.48 3.89 -3.28
CA GLN A 37 -14.28 5.35 -3.18
C GLN A 37 -15.56 6.14 -3.48
N LEU A 38 -16.24 5.80 -4.58
CA LEU A 38 -17.50 6.44 -4.96
C LEU A 38 -18.57 6.25 -3.88
N ALA A 39 -18.68 5.03 -3.34
CA ALA A 39 -19.61 4.72 -2.26
C ALA A 39 -19.30 5.52 -0.99
N VAL A 40 -18.03 5.69 -0.62
CA VAL A 40 -17.66 6.54 0.55
C VAL A 40 -18.01 8.00 0.31
N SER A 41 -17.71 8.54 -0.87
CA SER A 41 -18.06 9.92 -1.22
C SER A 41 -19.57 10.12 -1.20
N GLU A 42 -20.32 9.20 -1.80
CA GLU A 42 -21.77 9.26 -1.91
C GLU A 42 -22.45 9.08 -0.56
N TYR A 43 -21.94 8.17 0.27
CA TYR A 43 -22.41 7.97 1.64
C TYR A 43 -22.31 9.27 2.45
N LYS A 44 -21.15 9.94 2.40
CA LYS A 44 -20.95 11.23 3.06
C LYS A 44 -21.87 12.31 2.49
N ARG A 45 -22.02 12.35 1.17
CA ARG A 45 -22.92 13.31 0.48
C ARG A 45 -24.37 13.16 0.92
N ARG A 46 -24.82 11.94 1.23
CA ARG A 46 -26.18 11.64 1.73
C ARG A 46 -26.33 11.80 3.24
N GLY A 47 -25.35 12.41 3.93
CA GLY A 47 -25.40 12.64 5.38
C GLY A 47 -24.84 11.49 6.22
N GLY A 48 -24.28 10.46 5.59
CA GLY A 48 -23.57 9.39 6.27
C GLY A 48 -22.28 9.87 6.93
N GLY A 49 -22.03 9.43 8.15
CA GLY A 49 -20.89 9.84 8.96
C GLY A 49 -20.14 8.66 9.57
N TYR A 50 -19.08 8.96 10.30
CA TYR A 50 -18.28 7.98 11.00
C TYR A 50 -18.03 8.45 12.44
N VAL A 51 -18.14 7.53 13.40
CA VAL A 51 -17.90 7.76 14.83
C VAL A 51 -16.66 6.99 15.28
N GLY A 52 -15.82 7.65 16.06
CA GLY A 52 -14.56 7.11 16.58
C GLY A 52 -13.35 7.62 15.80
N PRO A 53 -12.14 7.33 16.30
CA PRO A 53 -10.90 7.81 15.70
C PRO A 53 -10.75 7.28 14.27
N ARG A 54 -10.34 8.16 13.35
CA ARG A 54 -9.89 7.73 12.02
C ARG A 54 -8.56 6.99 12.19
N SER A 55 -8.47 5.78 11.64
CA SER A 55 -7.18 5.08 11.62
C SER A 55 -6.17 5.87 10.77
N PRO A 56 -4.96 6.16 11.28
CA PRO A 56 -3.89 6.77 10.47
C PRO A 56 -3.44 5.85 9.33
N ASP A 57 -3.75 4.55 9.41
CA ASP A 57 -3.44 3.54 8.40
C ASP A 57 -4.55 3.32 7.37
N ASN A 58 -5.37 4.33 7.08
CA ASN A 58 -6.44 4.19 6.10
C ASN A 58 -5.88 4.07 4.67
N ASP A 59 -5.76 2.83 4.17
CA ASP A 59 -5.34 2.51 2.80
C ASP A 59 -6.16 3.24 1.75
N LEU A 60 -7.45 3.49 2.00
CA LEU A 60 -8.32 4.18 1.06
C LEU A 60 -7.86 5.63 0.81
N ASP A 61 -7.35 6.30 1.83
CA ASP A 61 -6.88 7.68 1.70
C ASP A 61 -5.62 7.76 0.84
N ARG A 62 -4.66 6.85 1.11
CA ARG A 62 -3.45 6.71 0.30
C ARG A 62 -3.81 6.37 -1.15
N TRP A 63 -4.70 5.40 -1.34
CA TRP A 63 -5.17 4.98 -2.65
C TRP A 63 -5.89 6.11 -3.41
N THR A 64 -6.60 6.99 -2.69
CA THR A 64 -7.31 8.15 -3.29
C THR A 64 -6.37 9.30 -3.64
N ALA A 65 -5.27 9.47 -2.91
CA ALA A 65 -4.27 10.50 -3.20
C ALA A 65 -3.40 10.18 -4.43
N GLU A 66 -3.30 8.91 -4.83
CA GLU A 66 -2.57 8.51 -6.01
C GLU A 66 -3.27 8.95 -7.32
N ASP A 67 -2.47 9.38 -8.30
CA ASP A 67 -2.96 9.72 -9.64
C ASP A 67 -3.14 8.44 -10.49
N TRP A 68 -4.32 7.84 -10.36
CA TRP A 68 -4.70 6.64 -11.09
C TRP A 68 -5.18 6.95 -12.50
N GLY A 69 -4.66 6.20 -13.48
CA GLY A 69 -5.07 6.37 -14.86
C GLY A 69 -4.54 5.30 -15.79
N THR A 70 -4.79 5.52 -17.08
CA THR A 70 -4.17 4.79 -18.19
C THR A 70 -3.06 5.66 -18.80
N LYS A 71 -2.27 5.11 -19.72
CA LYS A 71 -1.24 5.91 -20.40
C LYS A 71 -1.88 6.88 -21.40
N SER A 72 -2.97 6.48 -22.06
CA SER A 72 -3.68 7.34 -23.01
C SER A 72 -4.63 8.37 -22.38
N GLY A 73 -4.90 8.29 -21.07
CA GLY A 73 -5.93 9.08 -20.39
C GLY A 73 -7.37 8.62 -20.67
N LYS A 74 -7.58 7.68 -21.58
CA LYS A 74 -8.89 7.10 -21.89
C LYS A 74 -9.30 6.07 -20.83
N ARG A 75 -10.59 5.78 -20.73
CA ARG A 75 -11.09 4.78 -19.77
C ARG A 75 -10.49 3.41 -20.08
N SER A 76 -9.98 2.76 -19.04
CA SER A 76 -9.39 1.41 -19.11
C SER A 76 -10.36 0.34 -19.62
N MET A 77 -11.67 0.54 -19.44
CA MET A 77 -12.72 -0.34 -19.95
C MET A 77 -12.82 -0.25 -21.47
N ASP A 78 -12.62 0.93 -22.05
CA ASP A 78 -12.78 1.19 -23.48
C ASP A 78 -11.52 0.74 -24.25
N THR A 79 -10.34 0.99 -23.71
CA THR A 79 -9.05 0.70 -24.40
C THR A 79 -8.44 -0.65 -24.01
N GLY A 80 -8.91 -1.24 -22.91
CA GLY A 80 -8.28 -2.39 -22.28
C GLY A 80 -6.91 -2.09 -21.66
N GLU A 81 -6.46 -0.83 -21.64
CA GLU A 81 -5.18 -0.44 -21.03
C GLU A 81 -5.13 -0.75 -19.54
N ARG A 82 -3.92 -0.93 -19.01
CA ARG A 82 -3.74 -1.15 -17.57
C ARG A 82 -4.00 0.15 -16.80
N TYR A 83 -4.91 0.08 -15.84
CA TYR A 83 -5.18 1.15 -14.88
C TYR A 83 -4.19 1.04 -13.71
N LEU A 84 -3.28 2.00 -13.60
CA LEU A 84 -2.17 2.00 -12.66
C LEU A 84 -1.97 3.40 -12.08
N PRO A 85 -1.37 3.51 -10.88
CA PRO A 85 -0.99 4.80 -10.36
C PRO A 85 0.15 5.39 -11.17
N ARG A 86 0.23 6.73 -11.23
CA ARG A 86 1.17 7.46 -12.09
C ARG A 86 2.61 6.98 -11.93
N LYS A 87 3.11 6.89 -10.69
CA LYS A 87 4.47 6.42 -10.40
C LYS A 87 4.76 5.03 -10.98
N ALA A 88 3.79 4.12 -10.91
CA ALA A 88 3.93 2.79 -11.49
C ALA A 88 3.88 2.82 -13.03
N ARG A 89 3.09 3.73 -13.63
CA ARG A 89 3.06 3.92 -15.09
C ARG A 89 4.39 4.45 -15.62
N GLU A 90 4.94 5.46 -14.96
CA GLU A 90 6.20 6.12 -15.33
C GLU A 90 7.42 5.20 -15.16
N ALA A 91 7.37 4.27 -14.22
CA ALA A 91 8.43 3.28 -14.05
C ALA A 91 8.50 2.24 -15.19
N LEU A 92 7.40 2.04 -15.92
CA LEU A 92 7.35 1.07 -17.01
C LEU A 92 7.82 1.68 -18.33
N SER A 93 8.63 0.93 -19.06
CA SER A 93 8.87 1.20 -20.47
C SER A 93 7.59 1.03 -21.29
N ASP A 94 7.59 1.63 -22.47
CA ASP A 94 6.49 1.54 -23.43
C ASP A 94 6.16 0.10 -23.80
N GLU A 95 7.19 -0.74 -23.93
CA GLU A 95 7.04 -2.16 -24.21
C GLU A 95 6.42 -2.93 -23.04
N GLU A 96 6.89 -2.70 -21.82
CA GLU A 96 6.32 -3.32 -20.61
C GLU A 96 4.85 -2.92 -20.45
N TYR A 97 4.53 -1.63 -20.59
CA TYR A 97 3.15 -1.12 -20.50
C TYR A 97 2.24 -1.75 -21.58
N ARG A 98 2.76 -1.89 -22.81
CA ARG A 98 2.06 -2.56 -23.92
C ARG A 98 1.83 -4.04 -23.63
N ARG A 99 2.86 -4.77 -23.17
CA ARG A 99 2.80 -6.21 -22.84
C ARG A 99 1.77 -6.48 -21.73
N THR A 100 1.82 -5.69 -20.66
CA THR A 100 0.89 -5.86 -19.54
C THR A 100 -0.54 -5.48 -19.91
N SER A 101 -0.74 -4.45 -20.76
CA SER A 101 -2.06 -4.08 -21.27
C SER A 101 -2.61 -5.12 -22.25
N ALA A 102 -1.76 -5.71 -23.10
CA ALA A 102 -2.13 -6.80 -23.98
C ALA A 102 -2.59 -8.05 -23.21
N LYS A 103 -1.91 -8.38 -22.10
CA LYS A 103 -2.39 -9.44 -21.18
C LYS A 103 -3.77 -9.11 -20.63
N LYS A 104 -3.97 -7.90 -20.10
CA LYS A 104 -5.29 -7.47 -19.63
C LYS A 104 -6.38 -7.64 -20.68
N ARG A 105 -6.12 -7.24 -21.93
CA ARG A 105 -7.07 -7.39 -23.04
C ARG A 105 -7.43 -8.85 -23.31
N ARG A 106 -6.46 -9.77 -23.28
CA ARG A 106 -6.71 -11.22 -23.45
C ARG A 106 -7.58 -11.75 -22.32
N ASP A 107 -7.17 -11.55 -21.07
CA ASP A 107 -7.92 -12.01 -19.90
C ASP A 107 -9.35 -11.42 -19.88
N SER A 108 -9.51 -10.14 -20.27
CA SER A 108 -10.82 -9.49 -20.36
C SER A 108 -11.71 -10.09 -21.45
N ARG A 109 -11.14 -10.54 -22.58
CA ARG A 109 -11.89 -11.23 -23.65
C ARG A 109 -12.32 -12.63 -23.23
N GLU A 110 -11.57 -13.26 -22.34
CA GLU A 110 -11.91 -14.53 -21.70
C GLU A 110 -12.94 -14.36 -20.56
N GLY A 111 -13.48 -13.16 -20.36
CA GLY A 111 -14.48 -12.89 -19.34
C GLY A 111 -13.91 -12.73 -17.92
N GLN A 112 -12.58 -12.74 -17.75
CA GLN A 112 -11.98 -12.57 -16.44
C GLN A 112 -12.22 -11.14 -15.92
N GLN A 113 -12.74 -11.03 -14.70
CA GLN A 113 -12.91 -9.74 -14.02
C GLN A 113 -11.56 -9.13 -13.63
N PHE A 114 -10.62 -9.96 -13.20
CA PHE A 114 -9.29 -9.56 -12.75
C PHE A 114 -8.21 -10.17 -13.65
N SER A 115 -7.20 -9.38 -13.97
CA SER A 115 -6.06 -9.79 -14.80
C SER A 115 -4.76 -9.56 -14.04
N HIS A 116 -4.04 -10.64 -13.75
CA HIS A 116 -2.72 -10.56 -13.12
C HIS A 116 -1.69 -9.89 -14.04
N GLN A 117 -0.68 -9.23 -13.47
CA GLN A 117 0.43 -8.72 -14.26
C GLN A 117 1.47 -9.80 -14.49
N PRO A 118 2.18 -9.78 -15.64
CA PRO A 118 3.38 -10.60 -15.78
C PRO A 118 4.30 -10.35 -14.60
N ASP A 119 4.85 -11.40 -14.01
CA ASP A 119 5.45 -11.35 -12.66
C ASP A 119 6.57 -10.31 -12.54
N GLU A 120 7.41 -10.18 -13.56
CA GLU A 120 8.49 -9.17 -13.61
C GLU A 120 7.94 -7.74 -13.55
N ILE A 121 6.87 -7.46 -14.31
CA ILE A 121 6.19 -6.16 -14.33
C ILE A 121 5.43 -5.94 -13.01
N ALA A 122 4.85 -7.00 -12.45
CA ALA A 122 4.19 -6.96 -11.16
C ALA A 122 5.17 -6.55 -10.04
N ALA A 123 6.37 -7.13 -10.03
CA ALA A 123 7.45 -6.85 -9.08
C ALA A 123 7.97 -5.41 -9.23
N LYS A 124 8.16 -4.94 -10.47
CA LYS A 124 8.58 -3.56 -10.74
C LYS A 124 7.53 -2.55 -10.27
N THR A 125 6.28 -2.76 -10.64
CA THR A 125 5.17 -1.85 -10.24
C THR A 125 4.83 -1.94 -8.74
N ALA A 126 5.09 -3.06 -8.07
CA ALA A 126 4.84 -3.22 -6.63
C ALA A 126 5.57 -2.19 -5.78
N LYS A 127 6.80 -1.84 -6.17
CA LYS A 127 7.62 -0.79 -5.50
C LYS A 127 6.96 0.59 -5.51
N HIS A 128 5.99 0.80 -6.41
CA HIS A 128 5.33 2.09 -6.63
C HIS A 128 3.86 2.12 -6.21
N ARG A 129 3.30 1.02 -5.68
CA ARG A 129 1.94 0.96 -5.11
C ARG A 129 2.04 1.19 -3.61
N HIS A 130 1.26 2.12 -3.03
CA HIS A 130 1.32 2.37 -1.59
C HIS A 130 0.98 1.10 -0.79
N GLY A 131 1.89 0.72 0.11
CA GLY A 131 1.85 -0.50 0.92
C GLY A 131 3.21 -1.15 1.20
N SER A 132 4.26 -0.70 0.49
CA SER A 132 5.71 -0.95 0.69
C SER A 132 6.26 -2.37 0.46
N ALA A 133 7.37 -2.40 -0.27
CA ALA A 133 8.46 -3.36 -0.17
C ALA A 133 9.78 -2.55 -0.17
N LEU A 134 9.93 -1.69 0.84
CA LEU A 134 11.09 -0.83 1.14
C LEU A 134 11.44 0.24 0.10
N GLY A 135 10.52 1.19 -0.03
CA GLY A 135 10.72 2.52 -0.63
C GLY A 135 9.55 3.45 -0.28
N GLY A 136 9.49 3.89 0.99
CA GLY A 136 8.42 4.68 1.62
C GLY A 136 8.24 4.32 3.10
N ALA A 137 7.40 5.05 3.85
CA ALA A 137 7.10 4.70 5.25
C ALA A 137 6.61 3.24 5.38
N PRO A 138 7.17 2.44 6.30
CA PRO A 138 6.91 1.00 6.37
C PRO A 138 5.44 0.71 6.64
N SER A 139 4.91 -0.33 6.00
CA SER A 139 3.57 -0.83 6.33
C SER A 139 3.59 -1.61 7.64
N LYS A 140 2.42 -1.80 8.27
CA LYS A 140 2.30 -2.69 9.44
C LYS A 140 2.79 -4.11 9.13
N SER A 141 2.60 -4.58 7.89
CA SER A 141 3.08 -5.89 7.43
C SER A 141 4.61 -5.95 7.36
N ASP A 142 5.25 -4.88 6.88
CA ASP A 142 6.73 -4.80 6.82
C ASP A 142 7.32 -4.82 8.23
N LEU A 143 6.73 -4.04 9.15
CA LEU A 143 7.13 -4.03 10.55
C LEU A 143 6.88 -5.39 11.21
N MET A 144 5.80 -6.10 10.85
CA MET A 144 5.54 -7.46 11.33
C MET A 144 6.60 -8.46 10.85
N GLN A 145 7.05 -8.33 9.61
CA GLN A 145 8.13 -9.17 9.07
C GLN A 145 9.46 -8.89 9.75
N LEU A 146 9.81 -7.61 9.92
CA LEU A 146 10.99 -7.19 10.69
C LEU A 146 10.93 -7.70 12.13
N ALA A 147 9.79 -7.54 12.79
CA ALA A 147 9.58 -8.03 14.16
C ALA A 147 9.73 -9.56 14.27
N ARG A 148 9.38 -10.33 13.22
CA ARG A 148 9.68 -11.77 13.17
C ARG A 148 11.17 -12.05 13.00
N MET A 149 11.85 -11.28 12.16
CA MET A 149 13.30 -11.43 11.94
C MET A 149 14.13 -11.06 13.17
N LEU A 150 13.61 -10.17 14.01
CA LEU A 150 14.19 -9.72 15.28
C LEU A 150 13.64 -10.51 16.48
N ASP A 151 12.87 -11.58 16.25
CA ASP A 151 12.24 -12.43 17.26
C ASP A 151 11.47 -11.67 18.38
N ILE A 152 10.83 -10.57 18.03
CA ILE A 152 10.07 -9.74 18.97
C ILE A 152 8.82 -10.50 19.43
N SER A 153 8.76 -10.83 20.72
CA SER A 153 7.60 -11.45 21.34
C SER A 153 6.42 -10.46 21.42
N GLY A 154 5.18 -10.95 21.44
CA GLY A 154 4.00 -10.08 21.54
C GLY A 154 3.69 -9.22 20.28
N ARG A 155 4.55 -9.24 19.26
CA ARG A 155 4.42 -8.51 17.98
C ARG A 155 3.02 -8.54 17.34
N SER A 156 2.29 -9.65 17.45
CA SER A 156 0.95 -9.78 16.87
C SER A 156 -0.12 -8.93 17.56
N ARG A 157 0.13 -8.51 18.80
CA ARG A 157 -0.77 -7.65 19.60
C ARG A 157 -0.45 -6.16 19.42
N MET A 158 0.76 -5.84 18.96
CA MET A 158 1.22 -4.47 18.74
C MET A 158 0.48 -3.81 17.57
N ASP A 159 0.20 -2.52 17.70
CA ASP A 159 -0.20 -1.72 16.55
C ASP A 159 1.02 -1.31 15.71
N LYS A 160 0.81 -0.49 14.69
CA LYS A 160 1.89 -0.16 13.75
C LYS A 160 2.98 0.68 14.41
N ASP A 161 2.60 1.62 15.27
CA ASP A 161 3.56 2.51 15.92
C ASP A 161 4.30 1.75 17.02
N ASP A 162 3.58 0.94 17.81
CA ASP A 162 4.20 0.01 18.77
C ASP A 162 5.19 -0.95 18.10
N LEU A 163 4.82 -1.50 16.92
CA LEU A 163 5.71 -2.37 16.14
C LEU A 163 6.94 -1.64 15.63
N LYS A 164 6.77 -0.38 15.20
CA LYS A 164 7.87 0.44 14.71
C LYS A 164 8.87 0.67 15.84
N ASP A 165 8.38 1.09 17.00
CA ASP A 165 9.22 1.38 18.15
C ASP A 165 9.93 0.11 18.66
N ALA A 166 9.20 -1.01 18.76
CA ALA A 166 9.78 -2.29 19.14
C ALA A 166 10.86 -2.78 18.15
N VAL A 167 10.64 -2.62 16.84
CA VAL A 167 11.62 -2.98 15.80
C VAL A 167 12.86 -2.09 15.87
N LEU A 168 12.69 -0.78 16.09
CA LEU A 168 13.81 0.14 16.24
C LEU A 168 14.64 -0.19 17.49
N GLN A 169 13.97 -0.38 18.62
CA GLN A 169 14.61 -0.71 19.89
C GLN A 169 15.36 -2.04 19.83
N ALA A 170 14.74 -3.10 19.30
CA ALA A 170 15.39 -4.40 19.16
C ALA A 170 16.59 -4.36 18.19
N ALA A 171 16.59 -3.46 17.21
CA ALA A 171 17.71 -3.31 16.29
C ALA A 171 18.90 -2.54 16.89
N THR A 172 18.66 -1.62 17.83
CA THR A 172 19.70 -0.82 18.50
C THR A 172 20.27 -1.49 19.74
N ASP A 173 19.43 -2.20 20.50
CA ASP A 173 19.78 -2.69 21.84
C ASP A 173 20.34 -4.12 21.81
N ASP A 174 19.99 -4.92 20.79
CA ASP A 174 20.29 -6.35 20.76
C ASP A 174 21.42 -6.70 19.77
N ASP A 175 22.48 -7.32 20.30
CA ASP A 175 23.61 -7.81 19.52
C ASP A 175 23.24 -9.03 18.63
N THR A 176 22.07 -9.63 18.84
CA THR A 176 21.59 -10.80 18.09
C THR A 176 20.95 -10.47 16.74
N ALA A 177 20.53 -9.21 16.50
CA ALA A 177 19.88 -8.81 15.24
C ALA A 177 20.70 -9.24 14.01
N SER A 178 20.07 -9.94 13.06
CA SER A 178 20.78 -10.41 11.86
C SER A 178 21.20 -9.23 10.96
N LYS A 179 22.32 -9.37 10.23
CA LYS A 179 22.73 -8.36 9.24
C LYS A 179 21.63 -8.08 8.22
N GLY A 180 20.84 -9.10 7.85
CA GLY A 180 19.70 -8.96 6.95
C GLY A 180 18.55 -8.12 7.53
N ALA A 181 18.23 -8.28 8.81
CA ALA A 181 17.23 -7.45 9.50
C ALA A 181 17.69 -5.99 9.56
N LEU A 182 18.95 -5.77 9.94
CA LEU A 182 19.55 -4.44 9.98
C LEU A 182 19.59 -3.79 8.59
N MET A 183 19.91 -4.54 7.54
CA MET A 183 19.92 -4.02 6.17
C MET A 183 18.52 -3.63 5.68
N THR A 184 17.51 -4.38 6.12
CA THR A 184 16.10 -4.11 5.83
C THR A 184 15.64 -2.84 6.54
N LEU A 185 16.02 -2.68 7.81
CA LEU A 185 15.72 -1.49 8.60
C LEU A 185 16.47 -0.25 8.13
N ALA A 186 17.75 -0.37 7.80
CA ALA A 186 18.56 0.71 7.22
C ALA A 186 17.97 1.21 5.88
N ARG A 187 17.44 0.31 5.05
CA ARG A 187 16.71 0.68 3.83
C ARG A 187 15.42 1.44 4.14
N MET A 188 14.74 1.11 5.24
CA MET A 188 13.51 1.77 5.68
C MET A 188 13.75 3.19 6.18
N LEU A 189 14.91 3.42 6.82
CA LEU A 189 15.35 4.72 7.32
C LEU A 189 16.13 5.55 6.29
N ASP A 190 16.18 5.09 5.03
CA ASP A 190 16.92 5.71 3.94
C ASP A 190 18.42 5.94 4.24
N VAL A 191 19.03 5.03 5.00
CA VAL A 191 20.46 5.07 5.29
C VAL A 191 21.24 4.84 3.99
N SER A 192 22.00 5.85 3.60
CA SER A 192 22.89 5.82 2.44
C SER A 192 24.12 4.94 2.70
N GLY A 193 24.68 4.32 1.66
CA GLY A 193 25.87 3.46 1.80
C GLY A 193 25.65 2.13 2.54
N ARG A 194 24.43 1.85 3.03
CA ARG A 194 24.08 0.66 3.80
C ARG A 194 24.59 -0.67 3.22
N SER A 195 24.62 -0.83 1.91
CA SER A 195 25.04 -2.09 1.26
C SER A 195 26.48 -2.49 1.59
N GLU A 196 27.36 -1.51 1.81
CA GLU A 196 28.77 -1.71 2.11
C GLU A 196 29.05 -1.78 3.61
N MET A 197 28.06 -1.46 4.46
CA MET A 197 28.22 -1.37 5.90
C MET A 197 28.37 -2.77 6.54
N SER A 198 29.23 -2.83 7.56
CA SER A 198 29.30 -4.00 8.45
C SER A 198 28.04 -4.06 9.35
N LYS A 199 27.89 -5.17 10.09
CA LYS A 199 26.75 -5.33 11.00
C LYS A 199 26.74 -4.23 12.08
N SER A 200 27.90 -3.85 12.61
CA SER A 200 28.04 -2.76 13.58
C SER A 200 27.75 -1.41 12.95
N ASP A 201 28.27 -1.14 11.76
CA ASP A 201 28.08 0.17 11.09
C ASP A 201 26.61 0.39 10.74
N LEU A 202 25.88 -0.66 10.35
CA LEU A 202 24.44 -0.59 10.13
C LEU A 202 23.69 -0.19 11.39
N ARG A 203 24.04 -0.76 12.55
CA ARG A 203 23.38 -0.42 13.82
C ARG A 203 23.63 1.03 14.20
N GLN A 204 24.88 1.46 14.10
CA GLN A 204 25.24 2.84 14.39
C GLN A 204 24.48 3.81 13.47
N ALA A 205 24.48 3.55 12.17
CA ALA A 205 23.77 4.38 11.21
C ALA A 205 22.24 4.37 11.43
N ILE A 206 21.66 3.24 11.86
CA ILE A 206 20.25 3.17 12.27
C ILE A 206 19.99 4.03 13.51
N ALA A 207 20.84 3.95 14.54
CA ALA A 207 20.70 4.73 15.77
C ALA A 207 20.85 6.25 15.52
N GLU A 208 21.76 6.65 14.62
CA GLU A 208 21.94 8.05 14.22
C GLU A 208 20.72 8.56 13.44
N ALA A 209 20.19 7.76 12.50
CA ALA A 209 19.02 8.12 11.72
C ALA A 209 17.75 8.25 12.57
N THR A 210 17.62 7.50 13.67
CA THR A 210 16.48 7.62 14.60
C THR A 210 16.60 8.84 15.51
N HIS A 211 17.79 9.16 16.01
CA HIS A 211 18.02 10.35 16.84
C HIS A 211 17.87 11.66 16.07
N SER A 212 18.31 11.70 14.79
CA SER A 212 18.17 12.89 13.95
C SER A 212 16.71 13.20 13.56
N ALA A 213 15.77 12.29 13.81
CA ALA A 213 14.35 12.44 13.48
C ALA A 213 13.46 12.84 14.68
N ALA A 214 14.03 12.99 15.88
CA ALA A 214 13.31 13.47 17.06
C ALA A 214 13.22 15.02 17.03
N PRO A 215 12.03 15.64 17.19
CA PRO A 215 11.95 17.08 17.40
C PRO A 215 12.55 17.42 18.77
N ALA A 216 13.32 18.52 18.81
CA ALA A 216 13.77 19.15 20.06
C ALA A 216 12.60 19.70 20.88
#